data_AF-A0A7X6VTE2-F1
#
_entry.id   AF-A0A7X6VTE2-F1
#
_cell.length_a   1.000
_cell.length_b   1.000
_cell.length_c   1.000
_cell.angle_alpha   90.00
_cell.angle_beta   90.00
_cell.angle_gamma   90.00
#
_symmetry.space_group_name_H-M   'P 1'
#
loop_
_entity.id
_entity.type
_entity.pdbx_description
1 polymer ?
#
loop_
_entity_poly.entity_id
_entity_poly.type
_entity_poly.pdbx_seq_one_letter_code
_entity_poly.pdbx_strand_id
1 'polypeptide(L)' 'MAGALEGLKILDFTTLLPGPYATMMLADMGAEVLRIVSASRSDIINTLP' A
#
# COMPACT_ATOMS: atom_id res chain seq x y z
N MET A 1 -0.61 -22.07 3.05
CA MET A 1 0.80 -21.85 3.44
C MET A 1 0.90 -20.45 3.97
N ALA A 2 1.67 -20.25 5.03
CA ALA A 2 1.84 -18.92 5.59
C ALA A 2 2.73 -18.07 4.67
N GLY A 3 2.30 -16.83 4.39
CA GLY A 3 3.09 -15.89 3.59
C GLY A 3 4.36 -15.49 4.34
N ALA A 4 5.43 -15.13 3.62
CA ALA A 4 6.71 -14.73 4.23
C ALA A 4 6.58 -13.52 5.19
N LEU A 5 5.53 -12.70 5.03
CA LEU A 5 5.24 -11.51 5.83
C LEU A 5 3.95 -11.64 6.67
N GLU A 6 3.46 -12.87 6.88
CA GLU A 6 2.25 -13.08 7.67
C GLU A 6 2.38 -12.56 9.10
N GLY A 7 1.34 -11.88 9.58
CA GLY A 7 1.29 -11.26 10.90
C GLY A 7 1.86 -9.84 10.97
N LEU A 8 2.49 -9.34 9.89
CA LEU A 8 2.90 -7.94 9.80
C LEU A 8 1.72 -7.05 9.41
N LYS A 9 1.57 -5.93 10.12
CA LYS A 9 0.64 -4.84 9.79
C LYS A 9 1.43 -3.63 9.32
N ILE A 10 1.13 -3.11 8.13
CA ILE A 10 1.87 -2.03 7.48
C ILE A 10 0.92 -0.87 7.20
N LEU A 11 1.33 0.34 7.61
CA LEU A 11 0.68 1.58 7.19
C LEU A 11 1.42 2.13 5.97
N ASP A 12 0.71 2.29 4.87
CA ASP A 12 1.24 2.80 3.62
C ASP A 12 0.84 4.27 3.41
N PHE A 13 1.81 5.17 3.55
CA PHE A 13 1.66 6.62 3.31
C PHE A 13 2.27 7.04 1.97
N THR A 14 2.62 6.09 1.11
CA THR A 14 3.28 6.39 -0.16
C THR A 14 2.32 7.00 -1.17
N THR A 15 2.90 7.69 -2.16
CA THR A 15 2.18 8.35 -3.24
C THR A 15 2.79 8.00 -4.58
N LEU A 16 2.09 8.32 -5.68
CA LEU A 16 2.49 7.97 -7.05
C LEU A 16 2.61 6.45 -7.21
N LEU A 17 3.24 5.97 -8.29
CA LEU A 17 3.27 4.55 -8.62
C LEU A 17 4.27 3.71 -7.80
N PRO A 18 5.52 4.13 -7.56
CA PRO A 18 6.55 3.23 -7.02
C PRO A 18 6.25 2.71 -5.59
N GLY A 19 5.63 3.56 -4.76
CA GLY A 19 5.34 3.22 -3.37
C GLY A 19 4.20 2.21 -3.22
N PRO A 20 2.99 2.48 -3.75
CA PRO A 20 1.89 1.52 -3.75
C PRO A 20 2.24 0.22 -4.45
N TYR A 21 3.11 0.26 -5.47
CA TYR A 21 3.63 -0.96 -6.08
C TYR A 21 4.47 -1.79 -5.11
N ALA A 22 5.39 -1.16 -4.39
CA ALA A 22 6.20 -1.84 -3.38
C ALA A 22 5.32 -2.45 -2.28
N THR A 23 4.33 -1.73 -1.77
CA THR A 23 3.46 -2.23 -0.70
C THR A 23 2.45 -3.28 -1.18
N MET A 24 2.02 -3.24 -2.44
CA MET A 24 1.27 -4.35 -3.06
C MET A 24 2.08 -5.65 -3.06
N MET A 25 3.38 -5.61 -3.38
CA MET A 25 4.23 -6.81 -3.30
C MET A 25 4.36 -7.34 -1.86
N LEU A 26 4.36 -6.45 -0.85
CA LEU A 26 4.35 -6.86 0.57
C LEU A 26 3.03 -7.54 0.94
N ALA A 27 1.90 -7.06 0.42
CA ALA A 27 0.60 -7.70 0.60
C ALA A 27 0.55 -9.08 -0.06
N ASP A 28 1.10 -9.23 -1.28
CA ASP A 28 1.22 -10.53 -1.97
C ASP A 28 2.06 -11.55 -1.16
N MET A 29 3.03 -11.06 -0.39
CA MET A 29 3.83 -11.87 0.53
C MET A 29 3.15 -12.15 1.88
N GLY A 30 1.91 -11.69 2.09
CA GLY A 30 1.06 -12.01 3.25
C GLY A 30 0.94 -10.92 4.31
N ALA A 31 1.44 -9.70 4.06
CA ALA A 31 1.29 -8.59 5.00
C ALA A 31 -0.14 -7.98 4.95
N GLU A 32 -0.63 -7.50 6.10
CA GLU A 32 -1.84 -6.68 6.17
C GLU A 32 -1.48 -5.21 5.92
N VAL A 33 -1.77 -4.70 4.72
CA VAL A 33 -1.41 -3.34 4.30
C VAL A 33 -2.63 -2.43 4.33
N LEU A 34 -2.56 -1.34 5.11
CA LEU A 34 -3.55 -0.28 5.14
C LEU A 34 -2.97 1.00 4.51
N ARG A 35 -3.50 1.39 3.35
CA ARG A 35 -3.14 2.64 2.69
C ARG A 35 -3.82 3.83 3.35
N ILE A 36 -3.04 4.83 3.72
CA ILE A 36 -3.50 6.08 4.30
C ILE A 36 -3.47 7.16 3.23
N VAL A 37 -4.62 7.81 3.03
CA VAL A 37 -4.79 8.88 2.06
C VAL A 37 -5.10 10.19 2.78
N SER A 38 -4.56 11.30 2.25
CA SER A 38 -4.88 12.63 2.77
C SER A 38 -6.23 13.10 2.22
N ALA A 39 -7.09 13.58 3.10
CA ALA A 39 -8.35 14.22 2.72
C ALA A 39 -8.15 15.58 2.03
N SER A 40 -7.03 16.27 2.29
CA SER A 40 -6.75 17.61 1.74
C SER A 40 -5.76 17.60 0.57
N ARG A 41 -5.05 16.49 0.36
CA ARG A 41 -4.05 16.34 -0.71
C ARG A 41 -4.29 15.05 -1.46
N SER A 42 -5.00 15.14 -2.58
CA SER A 42 -5.23 13.99 -3.45
C SER A 42 -3.93 13.52 -4.12
N ASP A 43 -3.76 12.21 -4.20
CA ASP A 43 -2.73 11.58 -5.01
C ASP A 43 -3.22 11.44 -6.45
N ILE A 44 -2.35 11.71 -7.42
CA ILE A 44 -2.71 11.72 -8.84
C ILE A 44 -3.30 10.38 -9.28
N ILE A 45 -2.78 9.27 -8.75
CA ILE A 45 -3.24 7.91 -9.09
C ILE A 45 -4.68 7.62 -8.63
N ASN A 46 -5.23 8.41 -7.71
CA ASN A 46 -6.63 8.28 -7.28
C ASN A 46 -7.59 9.15 -8.13
N THR A 47 -7.03 9.97 -9.03
CA THR A 47 -7.77 10.92 -9.87
C THR A 47 -7.60 10.67 -11.37
N LEU A 48 -6.66 9.80 -11.75
CA LEU A 48 -6.49 9.37 -13.12
C LEU A 48 -7.64 8.41 -13.50
N PRO A 49 -8.20 8.55 -14.72
CA PRO A 49 -9.26 7.69 -15.21
C PRO A 49 -8.82 6.24 -15.41
#